data_AF-A0A8X6WXZ8-F1
#
_entry.id   AF-A0A8X6WXZ8-F1
#
_cell.length_a   1.000
_cell.length_b   1.000
_cell.length_c   1.000
_cell.angle_alpha   90.00
_cell.angle_beta   90.00
_cell.angle_gamma   90.00
#
_symmetry.space_group_name_H-M   'P 1'
#
loop_
_entity.id
_entity.type
_entity.pdbx_description
1 polymer ?
#
loop_
_entity_poly.entity_id
_entity_poly.type
_entity_poly.pdbx_seq_one_letter_code
_entity_poly.pdbx_strand_id
1 'polypeptide(L)'
;MRCSQLEHAEHGNHRTPVQELVYERPYLVLPPLIEWVRVATAHADHRRSQVVDKDDVMQASRLLLPGVDCPIREFGISDERLHCCQRSDDLLKSELAFRMLGSGRTDLVPHALQLLPHVDTFNEHGLTPLMAACIRGDEAMVHVLLDAGADVDIEVFMFAL
;
A
#
# COMPACT_ATOMS: atom_id res chain seq x y z
N MET A 1 -10.30 -18.59 41.96
CA MET A 1 -11.09 -17.35 42.13
C MET A 1 -11.54 -16.94 40.74
N ARG A 2 -12.85 -16.86 40.48
CA ARG A 2 -13.42 -16.36 39.22
C ARG A 2 -13.69 -14.87 39.42
N CYS A 3 -13.07 -14.02 38.60
CA CYS A 3 -13.37 -12.59 38.56
C CYS A 3 -14.45 -12.34 37.51
N SER A 4 -15.62 -11.90 37.96
CA SER A 4 -16.82 -11.60 37.17
C SER A 4 -16.77 -10.23 36.44
N GLN A 5 -15.59 -9.60 36.33
CA GLN A 5 -15.41 -8.29 35.70
C GLN A 5 -15.02 -8.36 34.21
N LEU A 6 -15.10 -9.54 33.60
CA LEU A 6 -14.67 -9.77 32.21
C LEU A 6 -15.75 -10.47 31.39
N GLU A 7 -17.03 -10.13 31.63
CA GLU A 7 -18.13 -10.55 30.77
C GLU A 7 -18.66 -9.32 30.01
N HIS A 8 -18.29 -9.23 28.74
CA HIS A 8 -19.00 -8.41 27.76
C HIS A 8 -20.35 -9.08 27.49
N ALA A 9 -21.42 -8.57 28.10
CA ALA A 9 -22.77 -8.95 27.72
C ALA A 9 -23.17 -8.15 26.48
N GLU A 10 -23.08 -8.78 25.32
CA GLU A 10 -23.81 -8.32 24.15
C GLU A 10 -25.32 -8.47 24.41
N HIS A 11 -26.09 -7.43 24.06
CA HIS A 11 -27.57 -7.39 23.95
C HIS A 11 -28.39 -6.95 25.19
N GLY A 12 -29.07 -5.81 25.01
CA GLY A 12 -30.51 -5.62 25.26
C GLY A 12 -31.06 -5.85 26.67
N ASN A 13 -31.34 -4.73 27.37
CA ASN A 13 -32.20 -4.61 28.56
C ASN A 13 -31.76 -5.36 29.84
N HIS A 14 -31.17 -4.63 30.80
CA HIS A 14 -31.79 -4.33 32.11
C HIS A 14 -30.74 -3.78 33.10
N ARG A 15 -31.06 -2.62 33.69
CA ARG A 15 -30.49 -1.97 34.89
C ARG A 15 -28.96 -1.92 35.01
N THR A 16 -28.46 -0.73 34.74
CA THR A 16 -27.12 -0.20 35.07
C THR A 16 -26.70 -0.48 36.52
N PRO A 17 -25.55 -1.13 36.75
CA PRO A 17 -24.73 -0.80 37.90
C PRO A 17 -23.96 0.48 37.55
N VAL A 18 -24.31 1.59 38.19
CA VAL A 18 -23.50 2.80 38.11
C VAL A 18 -22.16 2.47 38.76
N GLN A 19 -21.16 2.19 37.93
CA GLN A 19 -19.77 2.12 38.35
C GLN A 19 -19.36 3.56 38.68
N GLU A 20 -19.44 3.93 39.97
CA GLU A 20 -19.05 5.25 40.43
C GLU A 20 -17.51 5.33 40.39
N LEU A 21 -17.00 5.86 39.28
CA LEU A 21 -15.59 6.14 39.09
C LEU A 21 -15.23 7.36 39.93
N VAL A 22 -14.32 7.19 40.89
CA VAL A 22 -13.72 8.29 41.64
C VAL A 22 -12.98 9.19 40.63
N TYR A 23 -13.57 10.35 40.33
CA TYR A 23 -13.00 11.36 39.44
C TYR A 23 -11.98 12.23 40.18
N GLU A 24 -10.86 11.65 40.62
CA GLU A 24 -9.66 12.47 40.79
C GLU A 24 -8.96 12.53 39.42
N ARG A 25 -9.35 13.50 38.59
CA ARG A 25 -8.72 13.77 37.28
C ARG A 25 -7.45 14.61 37.49
N PRO A 26 -6.23 14.09 37.29
CA PRO A 26 -4.99 14.87 37.38
C PRO A 26 -4.65 15.62 36.08
N TYR A 27 -5.57 15.72 35.11
CA TYR A 27 -5.23 16.16 33.76
C TYR A 27 -5.84 17.52 33.43
N LEU A 28 -5.03 18.57 33.56
CA LEU A 28 -5.33 19.91 33.01
C LEU A 28 -4.61 20.19 31.69
N VAL A 29 -3.80 19.26 31.17
CA VAL A 29 -3.05 19.47 29.93
C VAL A 29 -3.11 18.22 29.06
N LEU A 30 -3.84 18.31 27.95
CA LEU A 30 -3.78 17.32 26.89
C LEU A 30 -2.36 17.29 26.30
N PRO A 31 -1.87 16.11 25.85
CA PRO A 31 -0.61 16.04 25.12
C PRO A 31 -0.64 17.01 23.92
N PRO A 32 0.47 17.71 23.63
CA PRO A 32 0.51 18.65 22.53
C PRO A 32 0.26 17.92 21.20
N LEU A 33 -0.30 18.62 20.21
CA LEU A 33 -0.67 18.03 18.91
C LEU A 33 0.48 17.27 18.24
N ILE A 34 1.72 17.68 18.47
CA ILE A 34 2.91 17.01 17.92
C ILE A 34 3.07 15.56 18.42
N GLU A 35 2.65 15.26 19.65
CA GLU A 35 2.66 13.89 20.19
C GLU A 35 1.65 13.02 19.46
N TRP A 36 0.46 13.56 19.22
CA TRP A 36 -0.58 12.90 18.45
C TRP A 36 -0.13 12.61 17.02
N VAL A 37 0.44 13.59 16.34
CA VAL A 37 0.97 13.43 14.97
C VAL A 37 2.06 12.36 14.98
N ARG A 38 3.03 12.44 15.88
CA ARG A 38 4.15 11.49 15.93
C ARG A 38 3.68 10.05 16.16
N VAL A 39 2.80 9.82 17.13
CA VAL A 39 2.34 8.47 17.48
C VAL A 39 1.40 7.91 16.40
N ALA A 40 0.49 8.73 15.87
CA ALA A 40 -0.39 8.31 14.78
C ALA A 40 0.39 8.01 13.48
N THR A 41 1.40 8.81 13.14
CA THR A 41 2.30 8.52 12.02
C THR A 41 3.08 7.23 12.24
N ALA A 42 3.57 6.97 13.46
CA ALA A 42 4.24 5.71 13.77
C ALA A 42 3.32 4.49 13.57
N HIS A 43 2.03 4.60 13.89
CA HIS A 43 1.04 3.55 13.59
C HIS A 43 0.82 3.36 12.09
N ALA A 44 0.71 4.45 11.33
CA ALA A 44 0.59 4.40 9.87
C ALA A 44 1.83 3.76 9.21
N ASP A 45 3.04 4.12 9.66
CA ASP A 45 4.31 3.56 9.19
C ASP A 45 4.44 2.08 9.53
N HIS A 46 4.03 1.67 10.74
CA HIS A 46 4.07 0.27 11.15
C HIS A 46 3.24 -0.63 10.23
N ARG A 47 2.10 -0.14 9.74
CA ARG A 47 1.26 -0.82 8.74
C ARG A 47 1.63 -0.48 7.29
N ARG A 48 2.79 0.15 7.06
CA ARG A 48 3.34 0.54 5.76
C ARG A 48 2.41 1.41 4.92
N SER A 49 1.81 2.42 5.53
CA SER A 49 0.89 3.33 4.85
C SER A 49 1.37 4.76 4.91
N GLN A 50 1.24 5.46 3.79
CA GLN A 50 1.63 6.86 3.66
C GLN A 50 0.59 7.84 4.23
N VAL A 51 -0.60 7.35 4.61
CA VAL A 51 -1.72 8.18 5.09
C VAL A 51 -2.13 7.72 6.48
N VAL A 52 -2.21 8.66 7.41
CA VAL A 52 -2.77 8.45 8.75
C VAL A 52 -4.28 8.35 8.66
N ASP A 53 -4.86 7.27 9.18
CA ASP A 53 -6.31 7.04 9.22
C ASP A 53 -6.89 7.22 10.64
N LYS A 54 -8.21 7.04 10.77
CA LYS A 54 -8.91 7.17 12.05
C LYS A 54 -8.40 6.16 13.09
N ASP A 55 -8.04 4.95 12.67
CA ASP A 55 -7.57 3.92 13.60
C ASP A 55 -6.21 4.28 14.18
N ASP A 56 -5.29 4.81 13.36
CA ASP A 56 -3.99 5.30 13.84
C ASP A 56 -4.15 6.35 14.96
N VAL A 57 -5.13 7.25 14.83
CA VAL A 57 -5.47 8.26 15.86
C VAL A 57 -6.09 7.61 17.11
N MET A 58 -6.94 6.59 16.94
CA MET A 58 -7.52 5.85 18.07
C MET A 58 -6.45 5.06 18.83
N GLN A 59 -5.52 4.40 18.13
CA GLN A 59 -4.39 3.72 18.77
C GLN A 59 -3.45 4.71 19.46
N ALA A 60 -3.20 5.88 18.86
CA ALA A 60 -2.45 6.96 19.51
C ALA A 60 -3.16 7.44 20.79
N SER A 61 -4.49 7.55 20.79
CA SER A 61 -5.26 7.96 21.96
C SER A 61 -5.11 6.98 23.13
N ARG A 62 -5.08 5.67 22.84
CA ARG A 62 -4.86 4.62 23.85
C ARG A 62 -3.50 4.73 24.54
N LEU A 63 -2.49 5.21 23.82
CA LEU A 63 -1.13 5.42 24.35
C LEU A 63 -0.98 6.76 25.07
N LEU A 64 -1.58 7.82 24.54
CA LEU A 64 -1.40 9.19 25.00
C LEU A 64 -2.35 9.59 26.13
N LEU A 65 -3.50 8.94 26.25
CA LEU A 65 -4.54 9.27 27.21
C LEU A 65 -4.77 8.11 28.20
N PRO A 66 -4.44 8.28 29.49
CA PRO A 66 -4.69 7.27 30.50
C PRO A 66 -6.19 6.99 30.66
N GLY A 67 -6.59 5.72 30.59
CA GLY A 67 -7.98 5.27 30.78
C GLY A 67 -8.88 5.42 29.55
N VAL A 68 -8.32 5.72 28.37
CA VAL A 68 -9.06 5.67 27.11
C VAL A 68 -9.02 4.26 26.54
N ASP A 69 -10.17 3.59 26.60
CA ASP A 69 -10.36 2.29 25.94
C ASP A 69 -10.73 2.51 24.47
N CYS A 70 -9.78 2.25 23.58
CA CYS A 70 -10.04 2.15 22.14
C CYS A 70 -10.00 0.69 21.69
N PRO A 71 -10.90 0.29 20.78
CA PRO A 71 -10.89 -1.06 20.24
C PRO A 71 -9.52 -1.35 19.60
N ILE A 72 -9.09 -2.60 19.73
CA ILE A 72 -7.91 -3.08 19.01
C ILE A 72 -8.27 -3.05 17.53
N ARG A 73 -7.33 -2.57 16.70
CA ARG A 73 -7.48 -2.57 15.25
C ARG A 73 -7.95 -3.95 14.76
N GLU A 74 -9.12 -4.01 14.17
CA GLU A 74 -9.62 -5.24 13.56
C GLU A 74 -8.78 -5.52 12.29
N PHE A 75 -8.24 -6.74 12.20
CA PHE A 75 -7.61 -7.24 10.98
C PHE A 75 -8.72 -7.58 9.98
N GLY A 76 -9.30 -6.55 9.37
CA GLY A 76 -10.21 -6.74 8.25
C GLY A 76 -9.43 -7.25 7.05
N ILE A 77 -9.70 -8.49 6.62
CA ILE A 77 -9.49 -8.95 5.24
C ILE A 77 -10.58 -8.31 4.34
N SER A 78 -11.05 -7.12 4.69
CA SER A 78 -12.01 -6.36 3.90
C SER A 78 -11.23 -5.51 2.91
N ASP A 79 -11.34 -5.93 1.65
CA ASP A 79 -10.82 -5.41 0.38
C ASP A 79 -10.85 -3.88 0.16
N GLU A 80 -11.34 -3.07 1.09
CA GLU A 80 -11.58 -1.63 0.85
C GLU A 80 -10.31 -0.77 0.92
N ARG A 81 -9.19 -1.30 1.44
CA ARG A 81 -7.90 -0.58 1.44
C ARG A 81 -7.16 -0.63 0.10
N LEU A 82 -7.65 -1.38 -0.89
CA LEU A 82 -7.09 -1.39 -2.24
C LEU A 82 -7.53 -0.17 -3.09
N HIS A 83 -8.43 0.68 -2.58
CA HIS A 83 -9.01 1.73 -3.42
C HIS A 83 -8.15 3.01 -3.61
N CYS A 84 -6.95 3.09 -3.02
CA CYS A 84 -5.94 4.12 -3.36
C CYS A 84 -4.80 3.58 -4.25
N CYS A 85 -4.82 2.31 -4.65
CA CYS A 85 -3.68 1.65 -5.30
C CYS A 85 -3.92 1.27 -6.77
N GLN A 86 -4.98 1.74 -7.41
CA GLN A 86 -5.19 1.47 -8.84
C GLN A 86 -4.11 2.11 -9.75
N ARG A 87 -3.23 2.95 -9.18
CA ARG A 87 -2.06 3.50 -9.87
C ARG A 87 -0.82 2.60 -9.84
N SER A 88 -0.77 1.55 -9.01
CA SER A 88 0.43 0.70 -8.85
C SER A 88 0.41 -0.57 -9.69
N ASP A 89 -0.75 -1.16 -9.98
CA ASP A 89 -0.76 -2.49 -10.60
C ASP A 89 -0.24 -2.47 -12.03
N ASP A 90 -0.61 -1.46 -12.83
CA ASP A 90 -0.16 -1.39 -14.22
C ASP A 90 1.32 -0.99 -14.36
N LEU A 91 1.84 -0.20 -13.42
CA LEU A 91 3.27 0.10 -13.32
C LEU A 91 4.07 -1.15 -12.96
N LEU A 92 3.59 -1.91 -11.96
CA LEU A 92 4.22 -3.15 -11.52
C LEU A 92 4.16 -4.24 -12.59
N LYS A 93 3.06 -4.36 -13.33
CA LYS A 93 2.94 -5.28 -14.48
C LYS A 93 3.94 -4.91 -15.56
N SER A 94 4.07 -3.63 -15.90
CA SER A 94 5.01 -3.15 -16.91
C SER A 94 6.45 -3.43 -16.48
N GLU A 95 6.83 -3.08 -15.25
CA GLU A 95 8.17 -3.40 -14.69
C GLU A 95 8.46 -4.91 -14.70
N LEU A 96 7.48 -5.73 -14.29
CA LEU A 96 7.61 -7.18 -14.34
C LEU A 96 7.82 -7.68 -15.77
N ALA A 97 7.06 -7.17 -16.73
CA ALA A 97 7.20 -7.52 -18.14
C ALA A 97 8.59 -7.16 -18.68
N PHE A 98 9.11 -5.97 -18.37
CA PHE A 98 10.46 -5.57 -18.78
C PHE A 98 11.55 -6.50 -18.20
N ARG A 99 11.41 -6.93 -16.95
CA ARG A 99 12.30 -7.94 -16.35
C ARG A 99 12.21 -9.30 -17.04
N MET A 100 11.01 -9.72 -17.42
CA MET A 100 10.80 -10.97 -18.15
C MET A 100 11.49 -10.93 -19.52
N LEU A 101 11.29 -9.86 -20.29
CA LEU A 101 11.94 -9.64 -21.58
C LEU A 101 13.48 -9.53 -21.44
N GLY A 102 13.97 -8.99 -20.33
CA GLY A 102 15.42 -8.90 -20.07
C GLY A 102 16.08 -10.15 -19.50
N SER A 103 15.31 -11.19 -19.18
CA SER A 103 15.85 -12.38 -18.52
C SER A 103 16.55 -13.37 -19.47
N GLY A 104 16.52 -13.12 -20.79
CA GLY A 104 17.04 -14.04 -21.81
C GLY A 104 16.21 -15.31 -22.01
N ARG A 105 15.04 -15.41 -21.37
CA ARG A 105 14.13 -16.55 -21.50
C ARG A 105 13.03 -16.22 -22.51
N THR A 106 13.15 -16.78 -23.72
CA THR A 106 12.18 -16.59 -24.81
C THR A 106 10.78 -17.09 -24.45
N ASP A 107 10.67 -18.11 -23.59
CA ASP A 107 9.39 -18.68 -23.15
C ASP A 107 8.52 -17.69 -22.37
N LEU A 108 9.15 -16.66 -21.79
CA LEU A 108 8.44 -15.63 -21.02
C LEU A 108 7.92 -14.48 -21.86
N VAL A 109 8.39 -14.33 -23.10
CA VAL A 109 7.99 -13.25 -24.00
C VAL A 109 6.46 -13.18 -24.19
N PRO A 110 5.73 -14.26 -24.50
CA PRO A 110 4.27 -14.17 -24.67
C PRO A 110 3.55 -13.72 -23.40
N HIS A 111 4.05 -14.10 -22.22
CA HIS A 111 3.48 -13.67 -20.95
C HIS A 111 3.80 -12.21 -20.66
N ALA A 112 5.02 -11.76 -20.97
CA ALA A 112 5.42 -10.37 -20.84
C ALA A 112 4.57 -9.45 -21.74
N LEU A 113 4.32 -9.84 -22.98
CA LEU A 113 3.47 -9.09 -23.91
C LEU A 113 2.02 -8.96 -23.43
N GLN A 114 1.49 -9.95 -22.71
CA GLN A 114 0.15 -9.86 -22.10
C GLN A 114 0.10 -8.92 -20.89
N LEU A 115 1.23 -8.72 -20.22
CA LEU A 115 1.33 -7.82 -19.07
C LEU A 115 1.51 -6.36 -19.48
N LEU A 116 2.03 -6.11 -20.69
CA LEU A 116 2.21 -4.76 -21.22
C LEU A 116 0.87 -4.22 -21.74
N PRO A 117 0.48 -2.99 -21.37
CA PRO A 117 -0.67 -2.31 -21.98
C PRO A 117 -0.55 -2.15 -23.49
N HIS A 118 0.68 -1.95 -23.99
CA HIS A 118 1.05 -1.86 -25.40
C HIS A 118 2.49 -2.32 -25.57
N VAL A 119 2.84 -2.85 -26.74
CA VAL A 119 4.22 -3.28 -27.07
C VAL A 119 5.22 -2.11 -27.03
N ASP A 120 4.72 -0.88 -27.15
CA ASP A 120 5.50 0.37 -27.18
C ASP A 120 5.47 1.12 -25.84
N THR A 121 5.13 0.44 -24.75
CA THR A 121 5.10 1.04 -23.42
C THR A 121 6.50 1.45 -22.96
N PHE A 122 6.59 2.58 -22.28
CA PHE A 122 7.87 3.06 -21.75
C PHE A 122 8.16 2.47 -20.37
N ASN A 123 9.42 2.10 -20.13
CA ASN A 123 9.92 1.79 -18.78
C ASN A 123 10.28 3.07 -18.01
N GLU A 124 10.80 2.90 -16.78
CA GLU A 124 11.26 4.00 -15.92
C GLU A 124 12.38 4.86 -16.54
N HIS A 125 13.08 4.33 -17.54
CA HIS A 125 14.14 5.03 -18.29
C HIS A 125 13.62 5.71 -19.56
N GLY A 126 12.31 5.67 -19.84
CA GLY A 126 11.73 6.22 -21.05
C GLY A 126 12.05 5.40 -22.31
N LEU A 127 12.36 4.11 -22.15
CA LEU A 127 12.69 3.20 -23.25
C LEU A 127 11.52 2.26 -23.55
N THR A 128 11.27 1.99 -24.83
CA THR A 128 10.38 0.90 -25.25
C THR A 128 11.07 -0.47 -25.08
N PRO A 129 10.33 -1.58 -25.07
CA PRO A 129 10.89 -2.93 -25.06
C PRO A 129 11.87 -3.16 -26.21
N LEU A 130 11.56 -2.62 -27.40
CA LEU A 130 12.40 -2.73 -28.58
C LEU A 130 13.73 -2.01 -28.38
N MET A 131 13.71 -0.77 -27.87
CA MET A 131 14.94 -0.03 -27.54
C MET A 131 15.80 -0.78 -26.52
N ALA A 132 15.18 -1.35 -25.48
CA ALA A 132 15.89 -2.14 -24.47
C ALA A 132 16.52 -3.42 -25.07
N ALA A 133 15.84 -4.08 -26.00
CA ALA A 133 16.39 -5.23 -26.72
C ALA A 133 17.59 -4.84 -27.60
N CYS A 134 17.48 -3.73 -28.34
CA CYS A 134 18.56 -3.19 -29.17
C CYS A 134 19.80 -2.82 -28.35
N ILE A 135 19.63 -2.15 -27.19
CA ILE A 135 20.75 -1.78 -26.29
C ILE A 135 21.50 -3.03 -25.78
N ARG A 136 20.77 -4.12 -25.53
CA ARG A 136 21.36 -5.39 -25.08
C ARG A 136 21.99 -6.21 -26.20
N GLY A 137 21.70 -5.89 -27.47
CA GLY A 137 22.09 -6.70 -28.61
C GLY A 137 21.34 -8.03 -28.69
N ASP A 138 20.12 -8.11 -28.16
CA ASP A 138 19.30 -9.32 -28.17
C ASP A 138 18.50 -9.42 -29.48
N GLU A 139 19.15 -9.93 -30.53
CA GLU A 139 18.57 -10.07 -31.88
C GLU A 139 17.29 -10.91 -31.90
N ALA A 140 17.24 -11.98 -31.11
CA ALA A 140 16.06 -12.84 -31.02
C ALA A 140 14.86 -12.07 -30.44
N MET A 141 15.09 -11.27 -29.39
CA MET A 141 14.05 -10.43 -28.80
C MET A 141 13.60 -9.31 -29.76
N VAL A 142 14.53 -8.71 -30.51
CA VAL A 142 14.21 -7.70 -31.54
C VAL A 142 13.24 -8.30 -32.55
N HIS A 143 13.51 -9.50 -33.07
CA HIS A 143 12.59 -10.15 -34.01
C HIS A 143 11.21 -10.41 -33.41
N VAL A 144 11.13 -10.93 -32.19
CA VAL A 144 9.83 -11.21 -31.56
C VAL A 144 9.03 -9.94 -31.29
N LEU A 145 9.68 -8.83 -30.91
CA LEU A 145 9.00 -7.56 -30.69
C LEU A 145 8.52 -6.93 -32.00
N LEU A 146 9.29 -7.05 -33.08
CA LEU A 146 8.86 -6.63 -34.42
C LEU A 146 7.69 -7.45 -34.94
N ASP A 147 7.71 -8.78 -34.73
CA ASP A 147 6.59 -9.67 -35.06
C ASP A 147 5.33 -9.34 -34.24
N ALA A 148 5.51 -8.82 -33.02
CA ALA A 148 4.43 -8.33 -32.17
C ALA A 148 3.91 -6.93 -32.57
N GLY A 149 4.51 -6.29 -33.59
CA GLY A 149 4.09 -4.99 -34.10
C GLY A 149 4.67 -3.78 -33.35
N ALA A 150 5.83 -3.93 -32.71
CA ALA A 150 6.55 -2.80 -32.11
C ALA A 150 6.90 -1.75 -33.16
N ASP A 151 6.69 -0.48 -32.83
CA ASP A 151 7.05 0.64 -33.72
C ASP A 151 8.55 0.95 -33.61
N VAL A 152 9.20 1.04 -34.78
CA VAL A 152 10.63 1.29 -34.93
C VAL A 152 10.97 2.78 -34.94
N ASP A 153 9.98 3.64 -35.21
CA ASP A 153 10.17 5.07 -35.41
C ASP A 153 9.93 5.88 -34.11
N ILE A 154 9.73 5.20 -32.98
CA ILE A 154 9.54 5.86 -31.69
C ILE A 154 10.84 6.55 -31.27
N GLU A 155 10.74 7.86 -31.09
CA GLU A 155 11.85 8.66 -30.57
C GLU A 155 11.94 8.55 -29.05
N VAL A 156 13.17 8.48 -28.55
CA VAL A 156 13.43 8.51 -27.11
C VAL A 156 13.14 9.93 -26.61
N PHE A 157 12.04 10.12 -25.88
CA PHE A 157 11.86 11.32 -25.06
C PHE A 157 12.76 11.19 -23.82
N MET A 158 14.08 11.22 -24.05
CA MET A 158 15.04 11.45 -22.98
C MET A 158 14.78 12.89 -22.55
N PHE A 159 14.08 13.09 -21.43
CA PHE A 159 13.89 14.42 -20.87
C PHE A 159 15.24 15.12 -20.83
N ALA A 160 15.35 16.19 -21.62
CA ALA A 160 16.33 17.22 -21.42
C ALA A 160 16.18 17.74 -19.98
N LEU A 161 17.32 17.84 -19.31
CA LEU A 161 17.66 18.65 -18.11
C LEU A 161 16.52 19.42 -17.44
#